data_AF-A0A026WRC0-F1
#
_entry.id   AF-A0A026WRC0-F1
#
_cell.length_a   1.000
_cell.length_b   1.000
_cell.length_c   1.000
_cell.angle_alpha   90.00
_cell.angle_beta   90.00
_cell.angle_gamma   90.00
#
_symmetry.space_group_name_H-M   'P 1'
#
loop_
_entity.id
_entity.type
_entity.pdbx_description
1 polymer ?
#
loop_
_entity_poly.entity_id
_entity_poly.type
_entity_poly.pdbx_seq_one_letter_code
_entity_poly.pdbx_strand_id
1 'polypeptide(L)'
;MLVSLEEFQKRDSGWALSRILNLTVNVNRYNPLHAGCHVKVPQEIMLKRAVINVLSTNNACFAWSVVAALHPAESHTERCSSYPHYTTILNVQGIEFPITLNNIAKFERLNVDISINVYAIQERKKEEEGLTVVPIRLTSEKRDKQVNLLYIQNPQDDNAGHFAWIKNLSRLVSNQLSKKMHKYICDR
;
A
#
# COMPACT_ATOMS: atom_id res chain seq x y z
N MET A 1 -18.81 -7.52 -23.13
CA MET A 1 -19.37 -6.81 -21.97
C MET A 1 -20.43 -5.78 -22.42
N LEU A 2 -21.28 -6.11 -23.41
CA LEU A 2 -22.40 -5.27 -23.88
C LEU A 2 -23.72 -6.06 -23.99
N VAL A 3 -23.69 -7.37 -23.77
CA VAL A 3 -24.84 -8.26 -23.99
C VAL A 3 -25.76 -8.33 -22.76
N SER A 4 -25.24 -8.08 -21.54
CA SER A 4 -26.01 -8.26 -20.30
C SER A 4 -26.98 -7.11 -19.97
N LEU A 5 -26.94 -5.99 -20.71
CA LEU A 5 -27.87 -4.87 -20.48
C LEU A 5 -29.14 -4.99 -21.34
N GLU A 6 -29.06 -5.62 -22.51
CA GLU A 6 -30.23 -5.85 -23.38
C GLU A 6 -31.14 -6.97 -22.85
N GLU A 7 -30.60 -7.93 -22.09
CA GLU A 7 -31.39 -9.04 -21.54
C GLU A 7 -32.35 -8.64 -20.41
N PHE A 8 -32.17 -7.48 -19.78
CA PHE A 8 -33.07 -7.03 -18.71
C PHE A 8 -34.38 -6.38 -19.23
N GLN A 9 -34.49 -6.12 -20.53
CA GLN A 9 -35.68 -5.49 -21.11
C GLN A 9 -36.74 -6.47 -21.64
N LYS A 10 -36.51 -7.79 -21.59
CA LYS A 10 -37.44 -8.80 -22.15
C LYS A 10 -37.88 -9.86 -21.14
N ARG A 11 -38.38 -9.44 -19.97
CA ARG A 11 -39.20 -10.31 -19.11
C ARG A 11 -40.42 -9.55 -18.60
N ASP A 12 -41.52 -9.62 -19.36
CA ASP A 12 -42.96 -9.51 -19.01
C ASP A 12 -43.43 -8.65 -17.83
N SER A 13 -42.68 -7.61 -17.43
CA SER A 13 -43.01 -6.84 -16.22
C SER A 13 -43.67 -5.49 -16.54
N GLY A 14 -43.73 -5.07 -17.80
CA GLY A 14 -44.35 -3.80 -18.19
C GLY A 14 -43.62 -2.54 -17.71
N TRP A 15 -42.38 -2.65 -17.21
CA TRP A 15 -41.59 -1.50 -16.76
C TRP A 15 -40.89 -0.83 -17.94
N ALA A 16 -41.20 0.45 -18.17
CA ALA A 16 -40.46 1.31 -19.07
C ALA A 16 -39.47 2.18 -18.27
N LEU A 17 -38.19 2.13 -18.62
CA LEU A 17 -37.16 2.98 -18.01
C LEU A 17 -37.40 4.45 -18.40
N SER A 18 -37.92 5.24 -17.47
CA SER A 18 -38.29 6.63 -17.74
C SER A 18 -37.10 7.61 -17.73
N ARG A 19 -36.17 7.48 -16.77
CA ARG A 19 -35.00 8.38 -16.68
C ARG A 19 -33.89 7.79 -15.82
N ILE A 20 -32.65 7.89 -16.27
CA ILE A 20 -31.45 7.57 -15.47
C ILE A 20 -31.12 8.82 -14.64
N LEU A 21 -31.20 8.71 -13.31
CA LEU A 21 -30.99 9.86 -12.41
C LEU A 21 -29.52 10.26 -12.29
N ASN A 22 -28.59 9.29 -12.34
CA ASN A 22 -27.15 9.51 -12.41
C ASN A 22 -26.47 8.24 -12.94
N LEU A 23 -25.50 8.38 -13.84
CA LEU A 23 -24.65 7.30 -14.33
C LEU A 23 -23.21 7.62 -13.97
N THR A 24 -22.62 6.86 -13.06
CA THR A 24 -21.20 6.97 -12.72
C THR A 24 -20.42 6.00 -13.59
N VAL A 25 -19.83 6.50 -14.67
CA VAL A 25 -18.89 5.74 -15.50
C VAL A 25 -17.50 5.89 -14.90
N ASN A 26 -16.96 4.80 -14.34
CA ASN A 26 -15.58 4.79 -13.86
C ASN A 26 -14.65 4.44 -15.04
N VAL A 27 -13.90 5.43 -15.53
CA VAL A 27 -12.94 5.24 -16.62
C VAL A 27 -11.55 5.13 -16.02
N ASN A 28 -11.04 3.90 -15.94
CA ASN A 28 -9.63 3.66 -15.60
C ASN A 28 -8.74 4.21 -16.72
N ARG A 29 -7.86 5.17 -16.43
CA ARG A 29 -6.79 5.55 -17.35
C ARG A 29 -5.83 4.38 -17.48
N TYR A 30 -5.94 3.62 -18.56
CA TYR A 30 -5.01 2.56 -18.92
C TYR A 30 -3.68 3.16 -19.41
N ASN A 31 -2.60 2.96 -18.67
CA ASN A 31 -1.24 3.30 -19.12
C ASN A 31 -0.37 2.03 -19.22
N PRO A 32 -0.33 1.34 -20.38
CA PRO A 32 0.22 -0.01 -20.54
C PRO A 32 1.75 -0.17 -20.44
N LEU A 33 2.49 0.77 -19.83
CA LEU A 33 3.96 0.81 -19.91
C LEU A 33 4.69 0.89 -18.55
N HIS A 34 4.07 0.52 -17.44
CA HIS A 34 4.74 0.50 -16.13
C HIS A 34 4.89 -0.92 -15.59
N ALA A 35 5.89 -1.64 -16.10
CA ALA A 35 6.43 -2.81 -15.44
C ALA A 35 7.35 -2.36 -14.29
N GLY A 36 6.84 -2.38 -13.05
CA GLY A 36 7.63 -2.11 -11.85
C GLY A 36 6.89 -1.35 -10.75
N CYS A 37 7.40 -1.45 -9.52
CA CYS A 37 6.95 -0.74 -8.32
C CYS A 37 7.32 0.76 -8.35
N HIS A 38 6.97 1.46 -9.43
CA HIS A 38 7.19 2.90 -9.61
C HIS A 38 5.91 3.69 -9.27
N VAL A 39 5.39 3.49 -8.06
CA VAL A 39 4.23 4.24 -7.60
C VAL A 39 4.69 5.56 -6.99
N LYS A 40 4.11 6.66 -7.48
CA LYS A 40 4.32 7.99 -6.92
C LYS A 40 3.60 8.07 -5.56
N VAL A 41 4.39 8.12 -4.49
CA VAL A 41 3.88 8.41 -3.16
C VAL A 41 3.29 9.83 -3.13
N PRO A 42 2.10 10.06 -2.55
CA PRO A 42 1.53 11.40 -2.47
C PRO A 42 2.48 12.42 -1.85
N GLN A 43 2.50 13.64 -2.38
CA GLN A 43 3.45 14.68 -1.98
C GLN A 43 3.35 15.00 -0.48
N GLU A 44 2.14 15.00 0.09
CA GLU A 44 1.91 15.17 1.53
C GLU A 44 2.69 14.16 2.39
N ILE A 45 2.82 12.91 1.93
CA ILE A 45 3.57 11.87 2.62
C ILE A 45 5.08 12.07 2.40
N MET A 46 5.51 12.40 1.19
CA MET A 46 6.92 12.65 0.88
C MET A 46 7.49 13.82 1.68
N LEU A 47 6.73 14.90 1.83
CA LEU A 47 7.12 16.09 2.60
C LEU A 47 7.35 15.78 4.07
N LYS A 48 6.64 14.81 4.64
CA LYS A 48 6.87 14.34 6.01
C LYS A 48 8.21 13.64 6.17
N ARG A 49 8.92 13.24 5.10
CA ARG A 49 10.21 12.52 5.16
C ARG A 49 10.19 11.32 6.13
N ALA A 50 9.02 10.70 6.26
CA ALA A 50 8.74 9.62 7.20
C ALA A 50 8.70 8.24 6.52
N VAL A 51 8.71 8.24 5.19
CA VAL A 51 8.58 7.06 4.33
C VAL A 51 9.78 7.02 3.39
N ILE A 52 10.36 5.84 3.21
CA ILE A 52 11.38 5.54 2.20
C ILE A 52 10.74 4.67 1.14
N ASN A 53 10.74 5.19 -0.09
CA ASN A 53 10.27 4.46 -1.25
C ASN A 53 11.46 3.93 -2.04
N VAL A 54 11.79 2.65 -1.87
CA VAL A 54 12.83 2.00 -2.67
C VAL A 54 12.26 1.67 -4.04
N LEU A 55 12.85 2.26 -5.08
CA LEU A 55 12.40 2.11 -6.45
C LEU A 55 12.96 0.82 -7.05
N SER A 56 12.09 -0.15 -7.32
CA SER A 56 12.45 -1.44 -7.89
C SER A 56 11.70 -1.71 -9.19
N THR A 57 12.40 -2.28 -10.19
CA THR A 57 11.81 -2.65 -11.49
C THR A 57 11.18 -4.04 -11.51
N ASN A 58 11.40 -4.88 -10.48
CA ASN A 58 11.06 -6.30 -10.47
C ASN A 58 9.82 -6.66 -9.61
N ASN A 59 8.90 -5.71 -9.40
CA ASN A 59 7.68 -5.89 -8.58
C ASN A 59 7.92 -6.39 -7.13
N ALA A 60 9.16 -6.35 -6.65
CA ALA A 60 9.56 -6.84 -5.32
C ALA A 60 9.64 -5.72 -4.26
N CYS A 61 8.86 -4.64 -4.40
CA CYS A 61 8.91 -3.49 -3.49
C CYS A 61 8.60 -3.85 -2.03
N PHE A 62 7.82 -4.91 -1.78
CA PHE A 62 7.67 -5.44 -0.43
C PHE A 62 9.01 -5.88 0.16
N ALA A 63 9.74 -6.75 -0.54
CA ALA A 63 11.01 -7.28 -0.06
C ALA A 63 12.04 -6.16 0.10
N TRP A 64 12.13 -5.25 -0.87
CA TRP A 64 13.01 -4.09 -0.78
C TRP A 64 12.67 -3.17 0.39
N SER A 65 11.38 -2.95 0.67
CA SER A 65 10.96 -2.16 1.83
C SER A 65 11.32 -2.81 3.16
N VAL A 66 11.19 -4.14 3.25
CA VAL A 66 11.63 -4.88 4.44
C VAL A 66 13.14 -4.79 4.61
N VAL A 67 13.92 -5.00 3.53
CA VAL A 67 15.38 -4.84 3.58
C VAL A 67 15.79 -3.44 4.00
N ALA A 68 15.13 -2.40 3.47
CA ALA A 68 15.43 -1.02 3.85
C ALA A 68 15.22 -0.77 5.34
N ALA A 69 14.23 -1.42 5.96
CA ALA A 69 14.01 -1.36 7.38
C ALA A 69 15.09 -2.08 8.20
N LEU A 70 15.60 -3.20 7.69
CA LEU A 70 16.63 -4.00 8.36
C LEU A 70 18.05 -3.44 8.18
N HIS A 71 18.31 -2.83 7.04
CA HIS A 71 19.60 -2.25 6.66
C HIS A 71 19.40 -0.82 6.15
N PRO A 72 19.08 0.15 7.01
CA PRO A 72 18.83 1.52 6.59
C PRO A 72 20.05 2.15 5.92
N ALA A 73 19.88 2.67 4.71
CA ALA A 73 20.92 3.43 4.03
C ALA A 73 20.94 4.88 4.53
N GLU A 74 22.13 5.48 4.58
CA GLU A 74 22.30 6.89 4.98
C GLU A 74 21.98 7.86 3.84
N SER A 75 22.30 7.47 2.60
CA SER A 75 22.13 8.27 1.40
C SER A 75 21.52 7.45 0.27
N HIS A 76 20.95 8.15 -0.72
CA HIS A 76 20.31 7.53 -1.89
C HIS A 76 19.33 6.40 -1.52
N THR A 77 18.54 6.64 -0.47
CA THR A 77 17.64 5.65 0.14
C THR A 77 16.58 5.12 -0.83
N GLU A 78 16.36 5.81 -1.95
CA GLU A 78 15.45 5.43 -3.02
C GLU A 78 16.00 4.32 -3.94
N ARG A 79 17.31 4.06 -3.92
CA ARG A 79 17.95 3.14 -4.88
C ARG A 79 18.09 1.74 -4.32
N CYS A 80 17.72 0.72 -5.09
CA CYS A 80 17.96 -0.69 -4.72
C CYS A 80 19.45 -0.98 -4.45
N SER A 81 20.36 -0.32 -5.18
CA SER A 81 21.81 -0.50 -5.03
C SER A 81 22.36 -0.02 -3.68
N SER A 82 21.59 0.76 -2.92
CA SER A 82 21.97 1.22 -1.57
C SER A 82 21.79 0.14 -0.51
N TYR A 83 21.23 -1.01 -0.88
CA TYR A 83 20.87 -2.09 0.03
C TYR A 83 21.44 -3.42 -0.45
N PRO A 84 21.71 -4.38 0.46
CA PRO A 84 21.94 -5.76 0.09
C PRO A 84 20.76 -6.31 -0.72
N HIS A 85 21.03 -7.22 -1.65
CA HIS A 85 19.96 -7.81 -2.45
C HIS A 85 18.99 -8.60 -1.56
N TYR A 86 17.68 -8.40 -1.71
CA TYR A 86 16.69 -8.92 -0.76
C TYR A 86 16.71 -10.43 -0.57
N THR A 87 17.07 -11.21 -1.61
CA THR A 87 17.18 -12.67 -1.52
C THR A 87 18.33 -13.15 -0.63
N THR A 88 19.30 -12.27 -0.32
CA THR A 88 20.42 -12.60 0.59
C THR A 88 20.04 -12.42 2.05
N ILE A 89 19.04 -11.58 2.34
CA ILE A 89 18.62 -11.20 3.69
C ILE A 89 17.31 -11.91 4.09
N LEU A 90 16.40 -12.11 3.13
CA LEU A 90 15.05 -12.59 3.39
C LEU A 90 14.82 -13.98 2.79
N ASN A 91 14.16 -14.84 3.55
CA ASN A 91 13.64 -16.09 3.02
C ASN A 91 12.31 -15.81 2.28
N VAL A 92 12.38 -15.82 0.95
CA VAL A 92 11.23 -15.62 0.05
C VAL A 92 10.83 -16.90 -0.69
N GLN A 93 11.26 -18.06 -0.22
CA GLN A 93 10.99 -19.33 -0.90
C GLN A 93 9.47 -19.60 -0.98
N GLY A 94 8.98 -19.82 -2.20
CA GLY A 94 7.55 -20.05 -2.45
C GLY A 94 6.67 -18.81 -2.23
N ILE A 95 7.25 -17.61 -2.20
CA ILE A 95 6.53 -16.35 -2.30
C ILE A 95 6.62 -15.85 -3.73
N GLU A 96 5.47 -15.60 -4.34
CA GLU A 96 5.38 -14.97 -5.66
C GLU A 96 5.21 -13.46 -5.49
N PHE A 97 5.88 -12.71 -6.36
CA PHE A 97 5.76 -11.25 -6.42
C PHE A 97 4.86 -10.82 -7.59
N PRO A 98 4.07 -9.74 -7.41
CA PRO A 98 3.92 -8.93 -6.20
C PRO A 98 3.19 -9.68 -5.08
N ILE A 99 3.65 -9.51 -3.84
CA ILE A 99 3.03 -10.16 -2.68
C ILE A 99 1.67 -9.49 -2.37
N THR A 100 0.68 -10.31 -2.06
CA THR A 100 -0.63 -9.83 -1.57
C THR A 100 -0.62 -9.72 -0.04
N LEU A 101 -1.53 -8.91 0.52
CA LEU A 101 -1.67 -8.77 1.98
C LEU A 101 -1.88 -10.11 2.69
N ASN A 102 -2.61 -11.03 2.07
CA ASN A 102 -2.88 -12.37 2.60
C ASN A 102 -1.60 -13.23 2.69
N ASN A 103 -0.63 -13.01 1.81
CA ASN A 103 0.62 -13.76 1.77
C ASN A 103 1.68 -13.20 2.74
N ILE A 104 1.44 -12.06 3.40
CA ILE A 104 2.36 -11.51 4.41
C ILE A 104 2.48 -12.45 5.62
N ALA A 105 1.39 -13.11 6.04
CA ALA A 105 1.45 -14.10 7.11
C ALA A 105 2.35 -15.29 6.75
N LYS A 106 2.38 -15.69 5.47
CA LYS A 106 3.30 -16.72 4.98
C LYS A 106 4.75 -16.24 5.04
N PHE A 107 5.01 -14.98 4.66
CA PHE A 107 6.33 -14.36 4.79
C PHE A 107 6.83 -14.33 6.24
N GLU A 108 5.99 -13.90 7.18
CA GLU A 108 6.33 -13.88 8.61
C GLU A 108 6.66 -15.29 9.12
N ARG A 109 5.94 -16.33 8.69
CA ARG A 109 6.27 -17.73 9.07
C ARG A 109 7.64 -18.19 8.57
N LEU A 110 8.09 -17.69 7.41
CA LEU A 110 9.40 -18.01 6.85
C LEU A 110 10.54 -17.22 7.49
N ASN A 111 10.25 -16.04 8.05
CA ASN A 111 11.22 -15.13 8.66
C ASN A 111 10.80 -14.87 10.12
N VAL A 112 11.10 -15.83 10.98
CA VAL A 112 10.55 -15.95 12.35
C VAL A 112 10.89 -14.78 13.28
N ASP A 113 11.92 -13.99 12.96
CA ASP A 113 12.38 -12.82 13.70
C ASP A 113 11.75 -11.50 13.22
N ILE A 114 11.01 -11.52 12.10
CA ILE A 114 10.42 -10.33 11.47
C ILE A 114 8.91 -10.31 11.69
N SER A 115 8.38 -9.17 12.12
CA SER A 115 6.94 -8.89 12.24
C SER A 115 6.57 -7.67 11.38
N ILE A 116 5.46 -7.77 10.63
CA ILE A 116 5.07 -6.76 9.63
C ILE A 116 3.73 -6.13 10.01
N ASN A 117 3.75 -4.80 10.16
CA ASN A 117 2.56 -3.97 10.17
C ASN A 117 2.40 -3.28 8.82
N VAL A 118 1.17 -3.16 8.34
CA VAL A 118 0.84 -2.49 7.10
C VAL A 118 -0.21 -1.42 7.35
N TYR A 119 0.10 -0.20 6.90
CA TYR A 119 -0.76 0.96 6.93
C TYR A 119 -1.13 1.34 5.51
N ALA A 120 -2.32 1.87 5.29
CA ALA A 120 -2.75 2.39 4.00
C ALA A 120 -3.17 3.85 4.10
N ILE A 121 -3.16 4.50 2.94
CA ILE A 121 -3.66 5.85 2.76
C ILE A 121 -5.18 5.76 2.54
N GLN A 122 -5.95 6.45 3.37
CA GLN A 122 -7.38 6.65 3.19
C GLN A 122 -7.62 8.11 2.78
N GLU A 123 -8.13 8.28 1.57
CA GLU A 123 -8.63 9.57 1.11
C GLU A 123 -9.94 9.89 1.84
N ARG A 124 -10.04 11.09 2.43
CA ARG A 124 -11.28 11.55 3.04
C ARG A 124 -12.10 12.32 2.00
N LYS A 125 -13.41 12.09 2.01
CA LYS A 125 -14.37 12.60 1.00
C LYS A 125 -14.57 14.13 0.99
N LYS A 126 -13.90 14.88 1.88
CA LYS A 126 -14.05 16.34 1.99
C LYS A 126 -12.72 17.01 1.63
N GLU A 127 -12.79 18.02 0.78
CA GLU A 127 -11.65 18.80 0.27
C GLU A 127 -10.81 19.47 1.38
N GLU A 128 -11.35 19.62 2.59
CA GLU A 128 -10.68 20.24 3.74
C GLU A 128 -9.97 19.26 4.67
N GLU A 129 -10.18 17.95 4.53
CA GLU A 129 -9.58 16.95 5.40
C GLU A 129 -8.43 16.24 4.68
N GLY A 130 -7.20 16.55 5.10
CA GLY A 130 -5.99 15.97 4.54
C GLY A 130 -5.88 14.44 4.67
N LEU A 131 -4.85 13.90 4.05
CA LEU A 131 -4.60 12.46 3.94
C LEU A 131 -4.50 11.78 5.32
N THR A 132 -5.26 10.69 5.51
CA THR A 132 -5.24 9.87 6.74
C THR A 132 -4.56 8.53 6.48
N VAL A 133 -3.61 8.16 7.32
CA VAL A 133 -2.94 6.86 7.33
C VAL A 133 -3.59 5.98 8.39
N VAL A 134 -4.10 4.81 7.99
CA VAL A 134 -4.80 3.86 8.86
C VAL A 134 -4.14 2.49 8.81
N PRO A 135 -4.10 1.73 9.92
CA PRO A 135 -3.63 0.35 9.87
C PRO A 135 -4.63 -0.52 9.08
N ILE A 136 -4.11 -1.31 8.14
CA ILE A 136 -4.91 -2.30 7.40
C ILE A 136 -4.52 -3.74 7.75
N ARG A 137 -3.31 -3.93 8.30
CA ARG A 137 -2.85 -5.17 8.88
C ARG A 137 -1.91 -4.85 10.04
N LEU A 138 -2.20 -5.42 11.20
CA LEU A 138 -1.27 -5.41 12.32
C LEU A 138 -0.91 -6.86 12.64
N THR A 139 0.37 -7.09 12.91
CA THR A 139 0.82 -8.39 13.39
C THR A 139 0.30 -8.59 14.82
N SER A 140 -0.10 -9.82 15.16
CA SER A 140 -0.53 -10.18 16.52
C SER A 140 0.65 -10.49 17.44
N GLU A 141 1.79 -10.84 16.86
CA GLU A 141 3.00 -11.27 17.58
C GLU A 141 4.12 -10.27 17.29
N LYS A 142 4.48 -9.49 18.31
CA LYS A 142 5.65 -8.62 18.24
C LYS A 142 6.91 -9.48 18.27
N ARG A 143 7.77 -9.28 17.28
CA ARG A 143 9.06 -9.96 17.14
C ARG A 143 10.20 -8.95 17.23
N ASP A 144 11.42 -9.45 17.34
CA ASP A 144 12.63 -8.64 17.50
C ASP A 144 12.74 -7.53 16.44
N LYS A 145 12.43 -7.85 15.18
CA LYS A 145 12.45 -6.89 14.08
C LYS A 145 11.02 -6.55 13.68
N GLN A 146 10.54 -5.38 14.10
CA GLN A 146 9.24 -4.85 13.71
C GLN A 146 9.37 -3.90 12.53
N VAL A 147 8.68 -4.18 11.43
CA VAL A 147 8.70 -3.36 10.23
C VAL A 147 7.31 -2.79 9.96
N ASN A 148 7.23 -1.46 9.88
CA ASN A 148 6.03 -0.74 9.50
C ASN A 148 6.09 -0.40 8.00
N LEU A 149 5.14 -0.88 7.22
CA LEU A 149 5.05 -0.64 5.79
C LEU A 149 3.83 0.23 5.45
N LEU A 150 4.00 1.09 4.45
CA LEU A 150 2.94 1.84 3.81
C LEU A 150 2.54 1.13 2.53
N TYR A 151 1.28 0.73 2.44
CA TYR A 151 0.63 0.20 1.25
C TYR A 151 -0.06 1.34 0.49
N ILE A 152 0.28 1.45 -0.79
CA ILE A 152 -0.27 2.45 -1.70
C ILE A 152 -0.94 1.66 -2.83
N GLN A 153 -2.27 1.71 -2.86
CA GLN A 153 -3.03 1.01 -3.87
C GLN A 153 -2.77 1.63 -5.25
N ASN A 154 -2.60 0.80 -6.28
CA ASN A 154 -2.52 1.29 -7.63
C ASN A 154 -3.94 1.70 -8.08
N PRO A 155 -4.18 2.96 -8.51
CA PRO A 155 -5.50 3.37 -8.99
C PRO A 155 -6.00 2.59 -10.21
N GLN A 156 -5.11 1.85 -10.89
CA GLN A 156 -5.42 1.11 -12.11
C GLN A 156 -5.64 -0.39 -11.90
N ASP A 157 -5.26 -0.93 -10.74
CA ASP A 157 -5.36 -2.35 -10.42
C ASP A 157 -5.60 -2.53 -8.91
N ASP A 158 -6.82 -2.92 -8.54
CA ASP A 158 -7.21 -3.10 -7.15
C ASP A 158 -6.43 -4.22 -6.43
N ASN A 159 -5.82 -5.14 -7.19
CA ASN A 159 -5.02 -6.24 -6.65
C ASN A 159 -3.52 -5.95 -6.64
N ALA A 160 -3.06 -4.89 -7.31
CA ALA A 160 -1.68 -4.47 -7.29
C ALA A 160 -1.51 -3.23 -6.40
N GLY A 161 -0.67 -3.36 -5.37
CA GLY A 161 -0.29 -2.22 -4.56
C GLY A 161 1.19 -2.19 -4.30
N HIS A 162 1.66 -1.00 -3.98
CA HIS A 162 3.06 -0.70 -3.73
C HIS A 162 3.34 -0.63 -2.25
N PHE A 163 4.47 -1.19 -1.84
CA PHE A 163 4.93 -1.11 -0.46
C PHE A 163 6.12 -0.14 -0.37
N ALA A 164 6.08 0.70 0.66
CA ALA A 164 7.18 1.57 1.04
C ALA A 164 7.45 1.43 2.54
N TRP A 165 8.69 1.65 2.97
CA TRP A 165 9.04 1.53 4.39
C TRP A 165 8.67 2.81 5.16
N ILE A 166 7.92 2.67 6.26
CA ILE A 166 7.67 3.75 7.22
C ILE A 166 8.79 3.76 8.25
N LYS A 167 9.81 4.60 8.02
CA LYS A 167 10.92 4.77 8.96
C LYS A 167 10.55 5.55 10.23
N ASN A 168 9.49 6.35 10.19
CA ASN A 168 9.03 7.11 11.36
C ASN A 168 7.51 7.27 11.35
N LEU A 169 6.81 6.34 12.00
CA LEU A 169 5.34 6.33 12.05
C LEU A 169 4.77 7.57 12.75
N SER A 170 5.38 8.01 13.85
CA SER A 170 4.96 9.20 14.61
C SER A 170 4.97 10.47 13.76
N ARG A 171 6.03 10.63 12.95
CA ARG A 171 6.13 11.74 12.00
C ARG A 171 5.13 11.62 10.84
N LEU A 172 4.82 10.39 10.43
CA LEU A 172 3.85 10.14 9.36
C LEU A 172 2.43 10.54 9.77
N VAL A 173 2.01 10.21 11.00
CA VAL A 173 0.62 10.44 11.46
C VAL A 173 0.46 11.68 12.35
N SER A 174 1.48 12.52 12.47
CA SER A 174 1.48 13.69 13.35
C SER A 174 0.25 14.59 13.19
N ASN A 175 -0.19 14.82 11.94
CA ASN A 175 -1.35 15.67 11.63
C ASN A 175 -2.70 15.00 11.96
N GLN A 176 -2.74 13.67 12.11
CA GLN A 176 -3.93 12.93 12.52
C GLN A 176 -4.12 12.94 14.04
N LEU A 177 -3.08 13.30 14.79
CA LEU A 177 -3.11 13.40 16.23
C LEU A 177 -3.61 14.80 16.61
N SER A 178 -4.59 14.88 17.53
CA SER A 178 -5.10 16.19 17.96
C SER A 178 -4.00 16.98 18.67
N LYS A 179 -3.95 18.30 18.40
CA LYS A 179 -2.92 19.24 18.92
C LYS A 179 -2.83 19.37 20.45
N LYS A 180 -3.65 18.64 21.22
CA LYS A 180 -3.84 18.89 22.66
C LYS A 180 -3.00 18.01 23.59
N MET A 181 -2.27 16.99 23.11
CA MET A 181 -1.44 16.17 24.00
C MET A 181 -0.24 15.53 23.29
N HIS A 182 0.91 15.49 23.97
CA HIS A 182 2.01 14.59 23.63
C HIS A 182 1.52 13.14 23.79
N LYS A 183 1.39 12.42 22.68
CA LYS A 183 0.95 11.02 22.68
C LYS A 183 2.02 10.16 22.05
N TYR A 184 2.45 9.15 22.81
CA TYR A 184 3.32 8.08 22.32
C TYR A 184 2.48 7.13 21.47
N ILE A 185 2.91 6.89 20.24
CA ILE A 185 2.34 5.79 19.44
C ILE A 185 2.90 4.51 20.05
N CYS A 186 2.05 3.77 20.76
CA CYS A 186 2.39 2.45 21.23
C CYS A 186 2.35 1.50 20.05
N ASP A 187 3.52 1.04 19.60
CA ASP A 187 3.61 -0.18 18.80
C ASP A 187 3.14 -1.33 19.70
N ARG A 188 1.94 -1.88 19.41
CA ARG A 188 1.40 -3.07 20.08
C ARG A 188 2.41 -4.22 20.03
#